data_AF-A0A250IPB3-F1
#
_entry.id   AF-A0A250IPB3-F1
#
_cell.length_a   1.000
_cell.length_b   1.000
_cell.length_c   1.000
_cell.angle_alpha   90.00
_cell.angle_beta   90.00
_cell.angle_gamma   90.00
#
_symmetry.space_group_name_H-M   'P 1'
#
loop_
_entity.id
_entity.type
_entity.pdbx_description
1 polymer ?
#
loop_
_entity_poly.entity_id
_entity_poly.type
_entity_poly.pdbx_seq_one_letter_code
_entity_poly.pdbx_strand_id
1 'polypeptide(L)'
;MVKSFEKLVEEFAYHVQAQTEQIVAGDAKVGNKHAKKSIAAFMQLRAGGDAGRDALAVLFTHPRMDVRVSAATLLLRHRTAEAKAVLEEAAKGKGLVPFEASEALKRWEDGTWALDPAEDEAGPSKCSRPRTERAASDRPRASKRDKPT
;
A
#
# COMPACT_ATOMS: atom_id res chain seq x y z
N MET A 1 0.60 -15.48 -17.96
CA MET A 1 -0.54 -16.36 -17.66
C MET A 1 -1.45 -15.57 -16.72
N VAL A 2 -2.63 -15.15 -17.19
CA VAL A 2 -3.56 -14.37 -16.37
C VAL A 2 -4.19 -15.33 -15.36
N LYS A 3 -3.99 -15.09 -14.06
CA LYS A 3 -4.65 -15.87 -13.00
C LYS A 3 -6.13 -15.50 -12.98
N SER A 4 -7.00 -16.45 -12.61
CA SER A 4 -8.42 -16.13 -12.36
C SER A 4 -8.55 -15.17 -11.18
N PHE A 5 -9.63 -14.38 -11.15
CA PHE A 5 -9.88 -13.45 -10.05
C PHE A 5 -9.99 -14.17 -8.70
N GLU A 6 -10.61 -15.35 -8.66
CA GLU A 6 -10.69 -16.19 -7.47
C GLU A 6 -9.31 -16.45 -6.85
N LYS A 7 -8.34 -16.89 -7.67
CA LYS A 7 -6.97 -17.16 -7.21
C LYS A 7 -6.26 -15.90 -6.72
N LEU A 8 -6.53 -14.75 -7.34
CA LEU A 8 -5.96 -13.48 -6.90
C LEU A 8 -6.56 -13.01 -5.58
N VAL A 9 -7.86 -13.23 -5.36
CA VAL A 9 -8.55 -12.94 -4.10
C VAL A 9 -8.03 -13.85 -2.98
N GLU A 10 -7.83 -15.14 -3.25
CA GLU A 10 -7.21 -16.08 -2.30
C GLU A 10 -5.77 -15.67 -1.94
N GLU A 11 -4.94 -15.35 -2.95
CA GLU A 11 -3.57 -14.88 -2.74
C GLU A 11 -3.53 -13.57 -1.93
N PHE A 12 -4.46 -12.65 -2.21
CA PHE A 12 -4.61 -11.43 -1.44
C PHE A 12 -4.91 -11.72 0.03
N ALA A 13 -5.94 -12.53 0.31
CA ALA A 13 -6.35 -12.87 1.67
C ALA A 13 -5.22 -13.56 2.45
N TYR A 14 -4.55 -14.54 1.83
CA TYR A 14 -3.41 -15.23 2.42
C TYR A 14 -2.27 -14.27 2.78
N HIS A 15 -1.93 -13.35 1.89
CA HIS A 15 -0.83 -12.41 2.14
C HIS A 15 -1.19 -11.32 3.14
N VAL A 16 -2.44 -10.88 3.21
CA VAL A 16 -2.89 -9.98 4.29
C VAL A 16 -2.79 -10.66 5.65
N GLN A 17 -3.31 -11.89 5.77
CA GLN A 17 -3.19 -12.65 7.00
C GLN A 17 -1.73 -12.83 7.41
N ALA A 18 -0.88 -13.28 6.48
CA ALA A 18 0.54 -13.48 6.76
C ALA A 18 1.24 -12.16 7.14
N GLN A 19 0.90 -11.04 6.51
CA GLN A 19 1.43 -9.74 6.90
C GLN A 19 1.09 -9.42 8.36
N THR A 20 -0.18 -9.53 8.75
CA THR A 20 -0.63 -9.21 10.10
C THR A 20 0.04 -10.09 11.15
N GLU A 21 0.15 -11.40 10.88
CA GLU A 21 0.82 -12.34 11.79
C GLU A 21 2.31 -12.00 11.97
N GLN A 22 3.01 -11.59 10.91
CA GLN A 22 4.42 -11.17 11.00
C GLN A 22 4.59 -9.84 11.71
N ILE A 23 3.67 -8.88 11.54
CA ILE A 23 3.67 -7.61 12.27
C ILE A 23 3.48 -7.86 13.76
N VAL A 24 2.53 -8.73 14.14
CA VAL A 24 2.29 -9.12 15.54
C VAL A 24 3.52 -9.83 16.13
N ALA A 25 4.21 -10.64 15.35
CA ALA A 25 5.46 -11.29 15.76
C ALA A 25 6.68 -10.33 15.80
N GLY A 26 6.53 -9.07 15.36
CA GLY A 26 7.60 -8.08 15.33
C GLY A 26 8.55 -8.18 14.12
N ASP A 27 8.28 -9.05 13.13
CA ASP A 27 9.07 -9.16 11.90
C ASP A 27 8.48 -8.29 10.78
N ALA A 28 8.73 -6.98 10.89
CA ALA A 28 8.32 -6.02 9.88
C ALA A 28 8.95 -6.28 8.51
N LYS A 29 10.12 -6.94 8.42
CA LYS A 29 10.80 -7.21 7.15
C LYS A 29 10.06 -8.26 6.35
N VAL A 30 9.62 -9.34 7.00
CA VAL A 30 8.80 -10.38 6.38
C VAL A 30 7.37 -9.89 6.16
N GLY A 31 6.79 -9.15 7.11
CA GLY A 31 5.48 -8.51 6.96
C GLY A 31 5.43 -7.62 5.71
N ASN A 32 6.45 -6.80 5.47
CA ASN A 32 6.56 -5.94 4.28
C ASN A 32 6.67 -6.74 2.97
N LYS A 33 7.25 -7.95 2.97
CA LYS A 33 7.25 -8.82 1.78
C LYS A 33 5.84 -9.27 1.45
N HIS A 34 5.05 -9.63 2.47
CA HIS A 34 3.66 -10.03 2.30
C HIS A 34 2.78 -8.86 1.85
N ALA A 35 2.96 -7.67 2.42
CA ALA A 35 2.28 -6.44 1.99
C ALA A 35 2.50 -6.15 0.50
N LYS A 36 3.74 -6.29 0.00
CA LYS A 36 4.04 -6.11 -1.42
C LYS A 36 3.30 -7.13 -2.30
N LYS A 37 3.15 -8.37 -1.83
CA LYS A 37 2.47 -9.43 -2.59
C LYS A 37 0.95 -9.26 -2.58
N SER A 38 0.35 -8.88 -1.46
CA SER A 38 -1.10 -8.56 -1.42
C SER A 38 -1.41 -7.38 -2.32
N ILE A 39 -0.60 -6.31 -2.30
CA ILE A 39 -0.75 -5.18 -3.22
C ILE A 39 -0.59 -5.63 -4.68
N ALA A 40 0.39 -6.49 -4.99
CA ALA A 40 0.57 -7.00 -6.35
C ALA A 40 -0.63 -7.83 -6.84
N ALA A 41 -1.25 -8.63 -5.98
CA ALA A 41 -2.48 -9.37 -6.30
C ALA A 41 -3.65 -8.41 -6.54
N PHE A 42 -3.80 -7.39 -5.70
CA PHE A 42 -4.82 -6.35 -5.89
C PHE A 42 -4.63 -5.57 -7.20
N MET A 43 -3.39 -5.23 -7.58
CA MET A 43 -3.13 -4.53 -8.84
C MET A 43 -3.51 -5.38 -10.05
N GLN A 44 -3.35 -6.70 -9.99
CA GLN A 44 -3.81 -7.62 -11.04
C GLN A 44 -5.34 -7.71 -11.08
N LEU A 45 -6.02 -7.73 -9.93
CA LEU A 45 -7.48 -7.62 -9.86
C LEU A 45 -7.96 -6.30 -10.49
N ARG A 46 -7.31 -5.18 -10.14
CA ARG A 46 -7.64 -3.85 -10.66
C ARG A 46 -7.45 -3.74 -12.18
N ALA A 47 -6.49 -4.48 -12.74
CA ALA A 47 -6.28 -4.55 -14.19
C ALA A 47 -7.44 -5.25 -14.93
N GLY A 48 -8.23 -6.06 -14.22
CA GLY A 48 -9.48 -6.65 -14.70
C GLY A 48 -10.68 -5.69 -14.69
N GLY A 49 -10.46 -4.40 -14.41
CA GLY A 49 -11.52 -3.39 -14.34
C GLY A 49 -12.41 -3.57 -13.10
N ASP A 50 -13.66 -3.13 -13.22
CA ASP A 50 -14.62 -3.15 -12.12
C ASP A 50 -14.97 -4.58 -11.68
N ALA A 51 -15.04 -5.53 -12.62
CA ALA A 51 -15.26 -6.95 -12.30
C ALA A 51 -14.19 -7.53 -11.38
N GLY A 52 -12.91 -7.15 -11.57
CA GLY A 52 -11.83 -7.59 -10.70
C GLY A 52 -11.86 -6.90 -9.32
N ARG A 53 -12.32 -5.64 -9.25
CA ARG A 53 -12.55 -4.95 -7.97
C ARG A 53 -13.71 -5.57 -7.21
N ASP A 54 -14.81 -5.88 -7.90
CA ASP A 54 -15.98 -6.54 -7.35
C ASP A 54 -15.65 -7.94 -6.82
N ALA A 55 -14.75 -8.67 -7.47
CA ALA A 55 -14.30 -9.97 -6.97
C ALA A 55 -13.68 -9.88 -5.56
N LEU A 56 -13.02 -8.76 -5.22
CA LEU A 56 -12.44 -8.56 -3.90
C LEU A 56 -13.51 -8.31 -2.82
N ALA A 57 -14.72 -7.87 -3.19
CA ALA A 57 -15.80 -7.56 -2.25
C ALA A 57 -16.30 -8.80 -1.48
N VAL A 58 -16.08 -10.01 -2.03
CA VAL A 58 -16.37 -11.28 -1.34
C VAL A 58 -15.67 -11.35 0.04
N LEU A 59 -14.49 -10.71 0.16
CA LEU A 59 -13.72 -10.70 1.41
C LEU A 59 -14.37 -9.89 2.54
N PHE A 60 -15.41 -9.09 2.29
CA PHE A 60 -16.14 -8.40 3.36
C PHE A 60 -16.78 -9.38 4.36
N THR A 61 -17.01 -10.62 3.95
CA THR A 61 -17.58 -11.68 4.80
C THR A 61 -16.53 -12.66 5.36
N HIS A 62 -15.25 -12.49 5.03
CA HIS A 62 -14.17 -13.40 5.38
C HIS A 62 -14.07 -13.61 6.91
N PRO A 63 -13.78 -14.80 7.46
CA PRO A 63 -13.79 -15.02 8.92
C PRO A 63 -12.83 -14.13 9.72
N ARG A 64 -11.74 -13.65 9.09
CA ARG A 64 -10.75 -12.78 9.76
C ARG A 64 -10.97 -11.29 9.48
N MET A 65 -10.94 -10.48 10.54
CA MET A 65 -11.20 -9.05 10.48
C MET A 65 -10.10 -8.24 9.77
N ASP A 66 -8.83 -8.65 9.92
CA ASP A 66 -7.68 -8.03 9.22
C ASP A 66 -7.85 -8.09 7.69
N VAL A 67 -8.31 -9.23 7.17
CA VAL A 67 -8.62 -9.42 5.74
C VAL A 67 -9.80 -8.55 5.30
N ARG A 68 -10.87 -8.49 6.11
CA ARG A 68 -12.04 -7.63 5.83
C ARG A 68 -11.65 -6.16 5.73
N VAL A 69 -10.91 -5.65 6.73
CA VAL A 69 -10.47 -4.24 6.80
C VAL A 69 -9.56 -3.89 5.63
N SER A 70 -8.62 -4.77 5.28
CA SER A 70 -7.72 -4.55 4.15
C SER A 70 -8.48 -4.48 2.81
N ALA A 71 -9.43 -5.38 2.59
CA ALA A 71 -10.27 -5.34 1.40
C ALA A 71 -11.16 -4.09 1.36
N ALA A 72 -11.80 -3.75 2.48
CA ALA A 72 -12.67 -2.58 2.59
C ALA A 72 -11.91 -1.28 2.33
N THR A 73 -10.71 -1.15 2.88
CA THR A 73 -9.85 0.03 2.66
C THR A 73 -9.54 0.23 1.17
N LEU A 74 -9.26 -0.85 0.43
CA LEU A 74 -8.97 -0.78 -1.01
C LEU A 74 -10.22 -0.52 -1.86
N LEU A 75 -11.40 -0.93 -1.38
CA LEU A 75 -12.67 -0.79 -2.08
C LEU A 75 -13.48 0.44 -1.66
N LEU A 76 -12.97 1.29 -0.76
CA LEU A 76 -13.64 2.51 -0.28
C LEU A 76 -14.13 3.44 -1.41
N ARG A 77 -13.46 3.45 -2.57
CA ARG A 77 -13.88 4.24 -3.73
C ARG A 77 -14.85 3.53 -4.67
N HIS A 78 -14.79 2.20 -4.71
CA HIS A 78 -15.57 1.39 -5.65
C HIS A 78 -16.91 0.99 -5.05
N ARG A 79 -16.91 0.64 -3.75
CA ARG A 79 -18.07 0.20 -2.97
C ARG A 79 -18.12 0.93 -1.64
N THR A 80 -18.27 2.24 -1.70
CA THR A 80 -18.14 3.14 -0.53
C THR A 80 -19.03 2.73 0.63
N ALA A 81 -20.32 2.46 0.40
CA ALA A 81 -21.27 2.15 1.47
C ALA A 81 -20.93 0.82 2.18
N GLU A 82 -20.69 -0.25 1.41
CA GLU A 82 -20.34 -1.57 1.96
C GLU A 82 -18.99 -1.53 2.68
N ALA A 83 -17.97 -0.90 2.06
CA ALA A 83 -16.64 -0.77 2.64
C ALA A 83 -16.67 0.03 3.94
N LYS A 84 -17.39 1.15 3.99
CA LYS A 84 -17.56 1.93 5.22
C LYS A 84 -18.20 1.12 6.33
N ALA A 85 -19.27 0.38 6.05
CA ALA A 85 -19.94 -0.44 7.05
C ALA A 85 -19.00 -1.46 7.70
N VAL A 86 -18.13 -2.11 6.90
CA VAL A 86 -17.10 -3.04 7.41
C VAL A 86 -16.06 -2.32 8.27
N LEU A 87 -15.57 -1.16 7.82
CA LEU A 87 -14.58 -0.39 8.59
C LEU A 87 -15.15 0.15 9.90
N GLU A 88 -16.40 0.61 9.89
CA GLU A 88 -17.12 1.09 11.08
C GLU A 88 -17.37 -0.03 12.09
N GLU A 89 -17.68 -1.25 11.62
CA GLU A 89 -17.75 -2.43 12.46
C GLU A 89 -16.39 -2.72 13.11
N ALA A 90 -15.33 -2.79 12.31
CA ALA A 90 -13.98 -3.11 12.76
C ALA A 90 -13.42 -2.07 13.74
N ALA A 91 -13.74 -0.79 13.56
CA ALA A 91 -13.28 0.32 14.38
C ALA A 91 -13.78 0.28 15.84
N LYS A 92 -14.83 -0.49 16.15
CA LYS A 92 -15.40 -0.58 17.52
C LYS A 92 -14.53 -1.38 18.50
N GLY A 93 -13.53 -2.13 18.01
CA GLY A 93 -12.68 -2.99 18.81
C GLY A 93 -11.51 -2.27 19.49
N LYS A 94 -10.57 -3.07 20.03
CA LYS A 94 -9.26 -2.60 20.51
C LYS A 94 -8.14 -3.40 19.84
N GLY A 95 -7.00 -2.75 19.59
CA GLY A 95 -5.84 -3.36 18.96
C GLY A 95 -5.50 -2.74 17.60
N LEU A 96 -4.62 -3.41 16.85
CA LEU A 96 -4.09 -2.91 15.59
C LEU A 96 -5.18 -2.76 14.51
N VAL A 97 -5.99 -3.80 14.31
CA VAL A 97 -7.01 -3.81 13.24
C VAL A 97 -8.08 -2.71 13.43
N PRO A 98 -8.66 -2.50 14.64
CA PRO A 98 -9.56 -1.38 14.88
C PRO A 98 -8.90 -0.01 14.67
N PHE A 99 -7.64 0.15 15.10
CA PHE A 99 -6.88 1.38 14.88
C PHE A 99 -6.72 1.68 13.39
N GLU A 100 -6.32 0.70 12.59
CA GLU A 100 -6.20 0.83 11.13
C GLU A 100 -7.53 1.21 10.48
N ALA A 101 -8.64 0.59 10.91
CA ALA A 101 -9.98 0.90 10.40
C ALA A 101 -10.41 2.34 10.73
N SER A 102 -10.20 2.81 11.97
CA SER A 102 -10.48 4.20 12.36
C SER A 102 -9.63 5.19 11.56
N GLU A 103 -8.35 4.91 11.38
CA GLU A 103 -7.43 5.73 10.61
C GLU A 103 -7.78 5.79 9.12
N ALA A 104 -8.34 4.71 8.56
CA ALA A 104 -8.86 4.66 7.19
C ALA A 104 -10.13 5.51 7.03
N LEU A 105 -11.10 5.36 7.93
CA LEU A 105 -12.33 6.16 7.95
C LEU A 105 -12.02 7.66 8.08
N LYS A 106 -11.13 8.02 9.02
CA LYS A 106 -10.71 9.41 9.22
C LYS A 106 -10.10 10.01 7.97
N ARG A 107 -9.14 9.34 7.33
CA ARG A 107 -8.51 9.83 6.08
C ARG A 107 -9.47 9.92 4.90
N TRP A 108 -10.49 9.06 4.89
CA TRP A 108 -11.57 9.12 3.91
C TRP A 108 -12.47 10.34 4.15
N GLU A 109 -12.90 10.58 5.39
CA GLU A 109 -13.75 11.71 5.79
C GLU A 109 -13.05 13.06 5.63
N ASP A 110 -11.78 13.15 6.01
CA ASP A 110 -10.95 14.35 5.86
C ASP A 110 -10.62 14.66 4.38
N GLY A 111 -11.08 13.85 3.43
CA GLY A 111 -10.83 14.03 2.00
C GLY A 111 -9.37 13.80 1.58
N THR A 112 -8.49 13.39 2.50
CA THR A 112 -7.07 13.09 2.21
C THR A 112 -6.95 11.98 1.15
N TRP A 113 -7.90 11.05 1.15
CA TRP A 113 -7.99 9.99 0.16
C TRP A 113 -8.92 10.30 -1.01
N ALA A 114 -9.40 11.53 -1.16
CA ALA A 114 -10.10 12.01 -2.37
C ALA A 114 -9.10 12.46 -3.47
N LEU A 115 -8.02 11.69 -3.64
CA LEU A 115 -7.05 11.84 -4.73
C LEU A 115 -7.66 11.31 -6.05
N ASP A 116 -8.71 11.91 -6.59
CA ASP A 116 -9.01 11.69 -8.00
C ASP A 116 -7.97 12.45 -8.83
N PRO A 117 -7.36 11.84 -9.86
CA PRO A 117 -6.73 12.67 -10.88
C PRO A 117 -7.84 13.53 -11.48
N ALA A 118 -7.64 14.84 -11.53
CA ALA A 118 -8.53 15.73 -12.26
C ALA A 118 -8.71 15.13 -13.66
N GLU A 119 -9.96 14.83 -14.03
CA GLU A 119 -10.30 14.52 -15.40
C GLU A 119 -9.89 15.75 -16.23
N ASP A 120 -9.04 15.51 -17.24
CA ASP A 120 -8.40 16.50 -18.12
C ASP A 120 -7.42 17.50 -17.46
N GLU A 121 -6.13 17.19 -17.56
CA GLU A 121 -5.16 18.07 -18.23
C GLU A 121 -3.97 17.20 -18.68
N ALA A 122 -3.87 16.97 -19.99
CA ALA A 122 -2.68 16.46 -20.64
C ALA A 122 -1.51 17.45 -20.46
N GLY A 123 -0.79 17.36 -19.35
CA GLY A 123 0.42 18.14 -19.07
C GLY A 123 1.65 17.25 -18.87
N PRO A 124 2.82 17.58 -19.46
CA PRO A 124 3.93 16.65 -19.55
C PRO A 124 4.51 16.31 -18.17
N SER A 125 4.72 15.01 -17.96
CA SER A 125 5.40 14.43 -16.81
C SER A 125 6.72 15.14 -16.51
N LYS A 126 6.74 15.96 -15.47
CA LYS A 126 7.98 16.37 -14.80
C LYS A 126 8.21 15.47 -13.59
N CYS A 127 8.47 14.19 -13.85
CA CYS A 127 9.17 13.35 -12.90
C CYS A 127 10.68 13.49 -13.12
N SER A 128 11.19 14.68 -12.86
CA SER A 128 12.63 14.97 -12.81
C SER A 128 12.92 15.69 -11.50
N ARG A 129 13.17 14.92 -10.45
CA ARG A 129 14.02 15.40 -9.36
C ARG A 129 15.40 14.76 -9.56
N PRO A 130 16.41 15.52 -10.00
CA PRO A 130 17.77 14.99 -10.04
C PRO A 130 18.20 14.68 -8.60
N ARG A 131 18.60 13.44 -8.38
CA ARG A 131 19.38 13.01 -7.22
C ARG A 131 20.56 13.96 -7.11
N THR A 132 20.62 14.72 -6.01
CA THR A 132 21.73 15.61 -5.70
C THR A 132 23.00 14.78 -5.60
N GLU A 133 23.78 14.75 -6.68
CA GLU A 133 25.12 14.21 -6.71
C GLU A 133 26.00 15.19 -5.94
N ARG A 134 26.45 14.78 -4.75
CA ARG A 134 27.49 15.50 -4.01
C ARG A 134 28.74 15.49 -4.88
N ALA A 135 29.12 16.68 -5.35
CA ALA A 135 30.35 16.93 -6.06
C ALA A 135 31.55 16.41 -5.25
N ALA A 136 32.18 15.35 -5.73
CA ALA A 136 33.55 15.02 -5.40
C ALA A 136 34.43 16.00 -6.19
N SER A 137 34.92 17.04 -5.53
CA SER A 137 36.00 17.87 -6.05
C SER A 137 37.28 17.07 -5.95
N ASP A 138 37.70 16.53 -7.08
CA ASP A 138 38.97 15.85 -7.26
C ASP A 138 39.98 16.82 -7.91
N ARG A 139 41.26 16.61 -7.56
CA ARG A 139 42.53 17.09 -8.17
C ARG A 139 43.26 18.31 -7.55
N PRO A 140 44.61 18.42 -7.75
CA PRO A 140 45.63 17.37 -7.89
C PRO A 140 46.96 17.62 -7.12
N ARG A 141 47.60 16.49 -6.75
CA ARG A 141 49.04 16.14 -6.81
C ARG A 141 50.14 17.22 -6.69
N ALA A 142 50.88 17.10 -5.57
CA ALA A 142 52.34 17.20 -5.36
C ALA A 142 53.07 18.56 -5.34
N SER A 143 53.86 18.80 -4.28
CA SER A 143 55.28 19.16 -4.39
C SER A 143 56.04 19.04 -3.06
N LYS A 144 57.28 18.56 -3.18
CA LYS A 144 58.36 18.39 -2.19
C LYS A 144 58.81 19.72 -1.56
N ARG A 145 59.22 19.68 -0.28
CA ARG A 145 60.47 20.24 0.30
C ARG A 145 60.39 20.15 1.82
N ASP A 146 61.16 19.26 2.45
CA ASP A 146 62.54 19.45 2.96
C ASP A 146 62.54 19.84 4.46
N LYS A 147 63.15 18.97 5.28
CA LYS A 147 63.63 19.28 6.64
C LYS A 147 64.78 20.30 6.53
N PRO A 148 64.96 21.22 7.49
CA PRO A 148 65.81 20.97 8.68
C PRO A 148 65.25 21.70 9.92
N THR A 149 65.70 21.56 11.18
CA THR A 149 66.97 21.14 11.78
C THR A 149 66.66 20.61 13.18
#